data_AF-A0A941VZV3-F1
#
_entry.id   AF-A0A941VZV3-F1
#
_cell.length_a   1.000
_cell.length_b   1.000
_cell.length_c   1.000
_cell.angle_alpha   90.00
_cell.angle_beta   90.00
_cell.angle_gamma   90.00
#
_symmetry.space_group_name_H-M   'P 1'
#
loop_
_entity.id
_entity.type
_entity.pdbx_description
1 polymer ?
#
loop_
_entity_poly.entity_id
_entity_poly.type
_entity_poly.pdbx_seq_one_letter_code
_entity_poly.pdbx_strand_id
1 'polypeptide(L)'
;MKENVLDVLMYLFQNYMDDEVDIDPDRESIQSELLAAGFPSQEIQQAFEWLDSLVDRQSVPLRVDPGSCRIYIGPELDKLDVECRGFLLFL
;
A
#
# COMPACT_ATOMS: atom_id res chain seq x y z
N MET A 1 -0.74 -9.88 17.65
CA MET A 1 -0.01 -10.73 16.69
C MET A 1 -0.71 -10.72 15.31
N LYS A 2 -1.05 -9.53 14.79
CA LYS A 2 -1.50 -9.28 13.40
C LYS A 2 -0.63 -8.20 12.73
N GLU A 3 0.45 -7.76 13.39
CA GLU A 3 1.31 -6.64 12.99
C GLU A 3 2.36 -7.07 11.93
N ASN A 4 2.69 -8.35 11.92
CA ASN A 4 3.79 -8.97 11.19
C ASN A 4 3.79 -8.85 9.65
N VAL A 5 2.67 -9.07 8.94
CA VAL A 5 2.60 -8.92 7.47
C VAL A 5 2.54 -7.44 7.06
N LEU A 6 1.87 -6.62 7.87
CA LEU A 6 1.78 -5.18 7.62
C LEU A 6 3.15 -4.52 7.74
N ASP A 7 3.97 -4.95 8.70
CA ASP A 7 5.34 -4.44 8.88
C ASP A 7 6.21 -4.72 7.65
N VAL A 8 6.10 -5.91 7.05
CA VAL A 8 6.78 -6.23 5.78
C VAL A 8 6.31 -5.32 4.65
N LEU A 9 5.00 -5.11 4.51
CA LEU A 9 4.44 -4.21 3.47
C LEU A 9 4.88 -2.76 3.68
N MET A 10 4.92 -2.29 4.93
CA MET A 10 5.42 -0.96 5.28
C MET A 10 6.89 -0.79 4.93
N TYR A 11 7.72 -1.80 5.23
CA TYR A 11 9.12 -1.81 4.83
C TYR A 11 9.27 -1.73 3.31
N LEU A 12 8.50 -2.53 2.57
CA LEU A 12 8.53 -2.51 1.11
C LEU A 12 8.15 -1.14 0.55
N PHE A 13 7.11 -0.52 1.12
CA PHE A 13 6.65 0.79 0.68
C PHE A 13 7.67 1.90 0.95
N GLN A 14 8.32 1.88 2.11
CA GLN A 14 9.32 2.89 2.47
C GLN A 14 10.62 2.77 1.67
N ASN A 15 11.02 1.55 1.28
CA ASN A 15 12.33 1.33 0.65
C ASN A 15 12.26 1.20 -0.88
N TYR A 16 11.09 0.90 -1.46
CA TYR A 16 10.97 0.60 -2.90
C TYR A 16 9.82 1.30 -3.62
N MET A 17 8.93 2.06 -2.95
CA MET A 17 7.82 2.77 -3.60
C MET A 17 8.07 4.28 -3.79
N ASP A 18 9.28 4.77 -3.51
CA ASP A 18 9.68 6.15 -3.88
C ASP A 18 10.06 6.20 -5.37
N ASP A 19 9.45 7.14 -6.12
CA ASP A 19 9.58 7.32 -7.58
C ASP A 19 11.03 7.62 -8.05
N GLU A 20 11.99 7.81 -7.15
CA GLU A 20 13.39 8.14 -7.46
C GLU A 20 14.32 6.91 -7.60
N VAL A 21 13.85 5.69 -7.29
CA VAL A 21 14.68 4.48 -7.33
C VAL A 21 14.46 3.72 -8.64
N ASP A 22 15.28 4.05 -9.65
CA ASP A 22 15.36 3.41 -10.98
C ASP A 22 15.97 1.98 -10.94
N ILE A 23 15.81 1.29 -9.82
CA ILE A 23 16.27 -0.08 -9.59
C ILE A 23 15.03 -0.87 -9.26
N ASP A 24 14.42 -1.53 -10.26
CA ASP A 24 13.44 -2.58 -10.03
C ASP A 24 14.21 -3.81 -9.50
N PRO A 25 14.31 -4.00 -8.17
CA PRO A 25 15.07 -5.11 -7.62
C PRO A 25 14.25 -6.38 -7.85
N ASP A 26 14.88 -7.42 -8.35
CA ASP A 26 14.19 -8.68 -8.55
C ASP A 26 13.72 -9.27 -7.20
N ARG A 27 12.61 -10.01 -7.23
CA ARG A 27 11.92 -10.54 -6.04
C ARG A 27 12.86 -11.33 -5.10
N GLU A 28 13.88 -12.01 -5.64
CA GLU A 28 14.86 -12.76 -4.85
C GLU A 28 15.78 -11.84 -4.03
N SER A 29 16.20 -10.71 -4.60
CA SER A 29 17.00 -9.70 -3.91
C SER A 29 16.22 -9.07 -2.75
N ILE A 30 14.97 -8.67 -3.00
CA ILE A 30 14.08 -8.11 -1.97
C ILE A 30 13.83 -9.13 -0.85
N GLN A 31 13.58 -10.39 -1.20
CA GLN A 31 13.39 -11.46 -0.21
C GLN A 31 14.62 -11.64 0.68
N SER A 32 15.81 -11.60 0.09
CA SER A 32 17.07 -11.74 0.83
C SER A 32 17.30 -10.56 1.79
N GLU A 33 16.95 -9.35 1.36
CA GLU A 33 17.04 -8.16 2.20
C GLU A 33 16.05 -8.22 3.37
N LEU A 34 14.79 -8.61 3.14
CA LEU A 34 13.79 -8.76 4.19
C LEU A 34 14.21 -9.80 5.24
N LEU A 35 14.82 -10.91 4.79
CA LEU A 35 15.39 -11.91 5.71
C LEU A 35 16.55 -11.32 6.53
N ALA A 36 17.43 -10.54 5.89
CA ALA A 36 18.53 -9.86 6.58
C ALA A 36 18.06 -8.79 7.57
N ALA A 37 16.93 -8.13 7.28
CA ALA A 37 16.25 -7.19 8.17
C ALA A 37 15.55 -7.88 9.35
N GLY A 38 15.47 -9.22 9.34
CA GLY A 38 14.94 -10.02 10.45
C GLY A 38 13.46 -10.40 10.30
N PHE A 39 12.86 -10.20 9.13
CA PHE A 39 11.48 -10.63 8.88
C PHE A 39 11.40 -12.16 8.73
N PRO A 40 10.42 -12.82 9.38
CA PRO A 40 10.19 -14.25 9.21
C PRO A 40 9.82 -14.61 7.77
N SER A 41 10.39 -15.70 7.24
CA SER A 41 10.15 -16.14 5.86
C SER A 41 8.66 -16.36 5.53
N GLN A 42 7.88 -16.81 6.53
CA GLN A 42 6.43 -17.01 6.37
C GLN A 42 5.67 -15.70 6.14
N GLU A 43 6.13 -14.60 6.74
CA GLU A 43 5.48 -13.29 6.64
C GLU A 43 5.86 -12.60 5.33
N ILE A 44 7.12 -12.75 4.91
CA ILE A 44 7.60 -12.32 3.61
C ILE A 44 6.78 -12.99 2.50
N GLN A 45 6.59 -14.31 2.58
CA GLN A 45 5.79 -15.06 1.61
C GLN A 45 4.33 -14.58 1.57
N GLN A 46 3.70 -14.41 2.74
CA GLN A 46 2.34 -13.89 2.83
C GLN A 46 2.19 -12.47 2.26
N ALA A 47 3.18 -11.61 2.49
CA ALA A 47 3.19 -10.25 1.95
C ALA A 47 3.25 -10.26 0.42
N PHE A 48 4.12 -11.10 -0.16
CA PHE A 48 4.18 -11.22 -1.61
C PHE A 48 2.92 -11.85 -2.21
N GLU A 49 2.36 -12.91 -1.60
CA GLU A 49 1.09 -13.48 -2.04
C GLU A 49 -0.05 -12.45 -1.99
N TRP A 50 -0.05 -11.60 -0.97
CA TRP A 50 -0.99 -10.49 -0.88
C TRP A 50 -0.81 -9.47 -2.02
N LEU A 51 0.44 -9.09 -2.34
CA LEU A 51 0.75 -8.19 -3.46
C LEU A 51 0.33 -8.80 -4.81
N ASP A 52 0.64 -10.06 -5.05
CA ASP A 52 0.24 -10.79 -6.26
C ASP A 52 -1.30 -10.77 -6.41
N SER A 53 -2.03 -10.95 -5.30
CA SER A 53 -3.51 -10.90 -5.30
C SER A 53 -4.12 -9.54 -5.64
N LEU A 54 -3.36 -8.44 -5.49
CA LEU A 54 -3.80 -7.11 -5.89
C LEU A 54 -3.72 -6.92 -7.39
N VAL A 55 -2.69 -7.46 -8.04
CA VAL A 55 -2.51 -7.40 -9.49
C VAL A 55 -3.64 -8.13 -10.20
N ASP A 56 -4.08 -9.26 -9.65
CA ASP A 56 -5.18 -10.07 -10.20
C ASP A 56 -6.56 -9.40 -10.04
N ARG A 57 -6.70 -8.41 -9.16
CA ARG A 57 -7.92 -7.61 -9.04
C ARG A 57 -7.95 -6.55 -10.12
N GLN A 58 -8.40 -6.93 -11.32
CA GLN A 58 -8.85 -5.94 -12.30
C GLN A 58 -9.83 -4.97 -11.64
N SER A 59 -9.54 -3.66 -11.77
CA SER A 59 -10.40 -2.60 -11.27
C SER A 59 -11.78 -2.73 -11.92
N VAL A 60 -12.74 -3.30 -11.20
CA VAL A 60 -14.14 -3.13 -11.56
C VAL A 60 -14.40 -1.63 -11.40
N PRO A 61 -14.76 -0.89 -12.47
CA PRO A 61 -14.99 0.54 -12.35
C PRO A 61 -16.09 0.74 -11.31
N LEU A 62 -15.72 1.41 -10.21
CA LEU A 62 -16.67 1.77 -9.17
C LEU A 62 -17.70 2.69 -9.82
N ARG A 63 -18.97 2.28 -9.79
CA ARG A 63 -20.06 3.13 -10.27
C ARG A 63 -20.27 4.25 -9.26
N VAL A 64 -19.73 5.43 -9.55
CA VAL A 64 -19.95 6.63 -8.76
C VAL A 64 -21.24 7.29 -9.24
N ASP A 65 -22.20 7.48 -8.32
CA ASP A 65 -23.37 8.31 -8.59
C ASP A 65 -22.96 9.79 -8.51
N PRO A 66 -23.22 10.63 -9.53
CA PRO A 66 -22.87 12.05 -9.53
C PRO A 66 -23.46 12.87 -8.35
N GLY A 67 -24.53 12.38 -7.73
CA GLY A 67 -25.14 12.97 -6.54
C GLY A 67 -24.50 12.52 -5.22
N SER A 68 -23.53 11.61 -5.25
CA SER A 68 -22.83 11.15 -4.06
C SER A 68 -21.90 12.25 -3.53
N CYS A 69 -21.94 12.48 -2.21
CA CYS A 69 -20.98 13.33 -1.52
C CYS A 69 -20.30 12.55 -0.40
N ARG A 70 -19.00 12.80 -0.20
CA ARG A 70 -18.23 12.25 0.92
C ARG A 70 -18.28 13.25 2.08
N ILE A 71 -18.64 12.76 3.27
CA ILE A 71 -18.72 13.57 4.49
C ILE A 71 -17.53 13.18 5.38
N TYR A 72 -16.79 14.18 5.85
CA TYR A 72 -15.65 14.00 6.73
C TYR A 72 -16.01 14.45 8.15
N ILE A 73 -15.65 13.63 9.15
CA ILE A 73 -15.82 13.98 10.57
C ILE A 73 -14.57 14.69 11.11
N GLY A 74 -14.68 15.34 12.28
CA GLY A 74 -13.59 16.12 12.89
C GLY A 74 -12.22 15.42 12.88
N PRO A 75 -12.09 14.19 13.41
CA PRO A 75 -10.83 13.46 13.40
C PRO A 75 -10.25 13.19 12.01
N GLU A 76 -11.11 13.07 10.99
CA GLU A 76 -10.66 12.90 9.61
C GLU A 76 -10.16 14.22 9.05
N LEU A 77 -10.81 15.34 9.35
CA LEU A 77 -10.37 16.68 8.95
C LEU A 77 -9.01 17.05 9.53
N ASP A 78 -8.68 16.53 10.71
CA ASP A 78 -7.36 16.71 11.35
C ASP A 78 -6.23 15.95 10.64
N LYS A 79 -6.56 14.92 9.85
CA LYS A 79 -5.61 14.05 9.14
C LYS A 79 -5.62 14.26 7.62
N LEU A 80 -6.77 14.61 7.07
CA LEU A 80 -7.03 14.80 5.65
C LEU A 80 -7.30 16.29 5.43
N ASP A 81 -6.23 17.04 5.20
CA ASP A 81 -6.30 18.46 4.96
C ASP A 81 -7.03 18.81 3.65
N VAL A 82 -7.04 20.09 3.27
CA VAL A 82 -7.74 20.55 2.06
C VAL A 82 -7.16 19.90 0.80
N GLU A 83 -5.84 19.78 0.72
CA GLU A 83 -5.15 19.25 -0.48
C GLU A 83 -5.39 17.74 -0.63
N CYS A 84 -5.24 16.98 0.47
CA CYS A 84 -5.53 15.55 0.50
C CYS A 84 -6.99 15.25 0.11
N ARG A 85 -7.96 16.02 0.64
CA ARG A 85 -9.38 15.86 0.25
C ARG A 85 -9.65 16.25 -1.20
N GLY A 86 -8.95 17.25 -1.72
CA GLY A 86 -9.00 17.62 -3.15
C GLY A 86 -8.50 16.49 -4.05
N PHE A 87 -7.40 15.84 -3.67
CA PHE A 87 -6.88 14.67 -4.37
C PHE A 87 -7.89 13.50 -4.35
N LEU A 88 -8.49 13.22 -3.19
CA LEU A 88 -9.51 12.16 -3.04
C LEU A 88 -10.81 12.42 -3.82
N LEU A 89 -11.08 13.67 -4.19
CA LEU A 89 -12.21 14.07 -5.05
C LEU A 89 -11.88 13.93 -6.54
N PHE A 90 -10.60 13.96 -6.90
CA PHE A 90 -10.12 13.85 -8.28
C PHE A 90 -10.05 12.38 -8.75
N LEU A 91 -9.70 11.45 -7.85
CA LEU A 91 -9.68 10.00 -8.10
C LEU A 91 -11.08 9.45 -8.42
#